data_AF-A0A850AH04-F1
#
_entry.id   AF-A0A850AH04-F1
#
_cell.length_a   1.000
_cell.length_b   1.000
_cell.length_c   1.000
_cell.angle_alpha   90.00
_cell.angle_beta   90.00
_cell.angle_gamma   90.00
#
_symmetry.space_group_name_H-M   'P 1'
#
loop_
_entity.id
_entity.type
_entity.pdbx_description
1 polymer ?
#
loop_
_entity_poly.entity_id
_entity_poly.type
_entity_poly.pdbx_seq_one_letter_code
_entity_poly.pdbx_strand_id
1 'polypeptide(L)'
;MNEWIRFGKELAHKLNQIETEQLNELKDLYEIFLSKTKPSSPRVFLLANEGVHPIIEDLKKQYGPDIRYEVVTRGNIALDREGEIAKRVKEIVEAHHGAEFAVIPSGLPYIVTVVYNTLLQITSKHPLYLQLDREAGRYIEKTLDPRKLIL
;
A
#
# COMPACT_ATOMS: atom_id res chain seq x y z
N MET A 1 6.92 25.97 38.27
CA MET A 1 7.91 25.94 37.17
C MET A 1 9.20 25.35 37.75
N ASN A 2 9.37 24.01 37.76
CA ASN A 2 10.67 23.36 38.05
C ASN A 2 10.65 21.82 37.99
N GLU A 3 9.50 21.15 37.97
CA GLU A 3 9.47 19.68 37.85
C GLU A 3 9.96 19.20 36.48
N TRP A 4 9.57 19.89 35.40
CA TRP A 4 10.07 19.60 34.05
C TRP A 4 11.57 19.84 33.90
N ILE A 5 12.12 20.85 34.58
CA ILE A 5 13.56 21.13 34.57
C ILE A 5 14.31 20.08 35.40
N ARG A 6 13.75 19.63 36.53
CA ARG A 6 14.31 18.54 37.33
C ARG A 6 14.31 17.21 36.57
N PHE A 7 13.18 16.87 35.93
CA PHE A 7 13.06 15.69 35.07
C PHE A 7 14.06 15.74 33.91
N GLY A 8 14.20 16.89 33.25
CA GLY A 8 15.18 17.07 32.18
C GLY A 8 16.63 16.87 32.65
N LYS A 9 16.98 17.34 33.86
CA LYS A 9 18.31 17.14 34.45
C LYS A 9 18.57 15.68 34.87
N GLU A 10 17.58 15.00 35.45
CA GLU A 10 17.70 13.58 35.79
C GLU A 10 17.81 12.70 34.55
N LEU A 11 17.05 13.00 33.50
CA LEU A 11 17.11 12.29 32.22
C LEU A 11 18.46 12.50 31.56
N ALA A 12 18.97 13.75 31.52
CA ALA A 12 20.29 14.05 30.96
C ALA A 12 21.43 13.38 31.76
N HIS A 13 21.31 13.30 33.08
CA HIS A 13 22.28 12.62 33.93
C HIS A 13 22.29 11.10 33.69
N LYS A 14 21.11 10.48 33.55
CA LYS A 14 20.98 9.05 33.22
C LYS A 14 21.46 8.74 31.79
N LEU A 15 21.23 9.62 30.83
CA LEU A 15 21.72 9.48 29.45
C LEU A 15 23.24 9.62 29.35
N ASN A 16 23.86 10.48 30.17
CA ASN A 16 25.32 10.59 30.25
C ASN A 16 26.01 9.41 30.99
N GLN A 17 25.24 8.53 31.63
CA GLN A 17 25.72 7.33 32.30
C GLN A 17 25.59 6.06 31.45
N ILE A 18 24.94 6.17 30.28
CA ILE A 18 24.84 5.07 29.32
C ILE A 18 26.10 5.09 28.47
N GLU A 19 26.85 3.99 28.46
CA GLU A 19 28.02 3.83 27.59
C GLU A 19 27.60 4.08 26.14
N THR A 20 28.44 4.81 25.38
CA THR A 20 28.14 5.31 24.03
C THR A 20 27.61 4.23 23.08
N GLU A 21 28.01 2.97 23.31
CA GLU A 21 27.60 1.79 22.56
C GLU A 21 26.13 1.42 22.78
N GLN A 22 25.67 1.41 24.04
CA GLN A 22 24.26 1.15 24.39
C GLN A 22 23.33 2.26 23.88
N LEU A 23 23.81 3.50 23.83
CA LEU A 23 23.04 4.62 23.28
C LEU A 23 22.89 4.51 21.75
N ASN A 24 23.89 3.97 21.07
CA ASN A 24 23.83 3.69 19.63
C ASN A 24 22.92 2.49 19.34
N GLU A 25 22.99 1.41 20.11
CA GLU A 25 22.04 0.30 20.00
C GLU A 25 20.59 0.75 20.22
N LEU A 26 20.34 1.66 21.17
CA LEU A 26 19.00 2.19 21.42
C LEU A 26 18.51 3.07 20.27
N LYS A 27 19.41 3.84 19.64
CA LYS A 27 19.10 4.61 18.42
C LYS A 27 18.80 3.68 17.25
N ASP A 28 19.58 2.63 17.05
CA ASP A 28 19.36 1.65 15.98
C ASP A 28 18.03 0.91 16.20
N LEU A 29 17.74 0.49 17.42
CA LEU A 29 16.44 -0.11 17.78
C LEU A 29 15.28 0.87 17.58
N TYR A 30 15.48 2.16 17.88
CA TYR A 30 14.48 3.21 17.66
C TYR A 30 14.29 3.49 16.16
N GLU A 31 15.34 3.49 15.35
CA GLU A 31 15.23 3.60 13.89
C GLU A 31 14.56 2.37 13.28
N ILE A 32 14.86 1.16 13.75
CA ILE A 32 14.17 -0.07 13.36
C ILE A 32 12.70 0.03 13.74
N PHE A 33 12.38 0.47 14.95
CA PHE A 33 11.01 0.69 15.40
C PHE A 33 10.29 1.74 14.55
N LEU A 34 10.92 2.88 14.27
CA LEU A 34 10.39 3.93 13.40
C LEU A 34 10.21 3.45 11.95
N SER A 35 11.09 2.59 11.44
CA SER A 35 10.94 2.01 10.11
C SER A 35 9.75 1.04 10.04
N LYS A 36 9.45 0.35 11.14
CA LYS A 36 8.29 -0.55 11.29
C LYS A 36 7.00 0.18 11.65
N THR A 37 7.08 1.41 12.15
CA THR A 37 5.92 2.21 12.61
C THR A 37 5.67 3.47 11.79
N LYS A 38 6.56 3.83 10.86
CA LYS A 38 6.22 4.76 9.77
C LYS A 38 4.95 4.24 9.13
N PRO A 39 3.89 5.07 9.01
CA PRO A 39 2.73 4.65 8.26
C PRO A 39 3.23 4.27 6.87
N SER A 40 3.14 2.99 6.52
CA SER A 40 3.17 2.54 5.14
C SER A 40 2.28 3.52 4.38
N SER A 41 2.80 4.13 3.31
CA SER A 41 2.04 5.09 2.49
C SER A 41 0.59 4.63 2.39
N PRO A 42 -0.40 5.50 2.66
CA PRO A 42 -1.80 5.09 2.72
C PRO A 42 -2.14 4.26 1.50
N ARG A 43 -2.58 3.03 1.70
CA ARG A 43 -2.79 2.07 0.62
C ARG A 43 -4.20 2.19 0.06
N VAL A 44 -4.32 2.17 -1.26
CA VAL A 44 -5.60 2.18 -1.97
C VAL A 44 -5.71 0.92 -2.83
N PHE A 45 -6.77 0.15 -2.60
CA PHE A 45 -7.10 -1.05 -3.35
C PHE A 45 -7.91 -0.68 -4.60
N LEU A 46 -7.35 -0.87 -5.80
CA LEU A 46 -8.08 -0.62 -7.05
C LEU A 46 -8.72 -1.91 -7.57
N LEU A 47 -10.04 -1.91 -7.65
CA LEU A 47 -10.81 -2.96 -8.30
C LEU A 47 -10.91 -2.61 -9.79
N ALA A 48 -10.30 -3.44 -10.64
CA ALA A 48 -10.28 -3.20 -12.08
C ALA A 48 -11.70 -3.15 -12.67
N ASN A 49 -12.57 -4.07 -12.27
CA ASN A 49 -14.01 -4.05 -12.57
C ASN A 49 -14.86 -4.50 -11.37
N GLU A 50 -16.03 -3.90 -11.18
CA GLU A 50 -17.05 -4.36 -10.24
C GLU A 50 -17.75 -5.62 -10.78
N GLY A 51 -17.16 -6.79 -10.52
CA GLY A 51 -17.79 -8.10 -10.69
C GLY A 51 -18.40 -8.57 -9.38
N VAL A 52 -19.57 -9.22 -9.43
CA VAL A 52 -20.50 -9.56 -8.32
C VAL A 52 -19.97 -10.59 -7.29
N HIS A 53 -18.66 -10.67 -7.06
CA HIS A 53 -18.04 -11.51 -6.03
C HIS A 53 -17.75 -10.66 -4.78
N PRO A 54 -17.83 -11.18 -3.54
CA PRO A 54 -17.59 -10.42 -2.30
C PRO A 54 -16.10 -10.06 -2.06
N ILE A 55 -15.43 -9.52 -3.08
CA ILE A 55 -14.02 -9.09 -3.06
C ILE A 55 -13.75 -8.16 -1.88
N ILE A 56 -14.65 -7.21 -1.65
CA ILE A 56 -14.49 -6.20 -0.59
C ILE A 56 -14.52 -6.86 0.80
N GLU A 57 -15.42 -7.82 1.03
CA GLU A 57 -15.53 -8.48 2.34
C GLU A 57 -14.30 -9.36 2.62
N ASP A 58 -13.76 -10.02 1.61
CA ASP A 58 -12.53 -10.81 1.76
C ASP A 58 -11.30 -9.91 2.00
N LEU A 59 -11.23 -8.74 1.34
CA LEU A 59 -10.21 -7.74 1.63
C LEU A 59 -10.34 -7.20 3.06
N LYS A 60 -11.55 -6.92 3.53
CA LYS A 60 -11.78 -6.43 4.90
C LYS A 60 -11.35 -7.46 5.95
N LYS A 61 -11.61 -8.75 5.70
CA LYS A 61 -11.15 -9.83 6.58
C LYS A 61 -9.62 -9.89 6.69
N GLN A 62 -8.92 -9.65 5.57
CA GLN A 62 -7.46 -9.76 5.52
C GLN A 62 -6.73 -8.49 5.97
N TYR A 63 -7.24 -7.32 5.60
CA TYR A 63 -6.55 -6.02 5.76
C TYR A 63 -7.24 -5.08 6.76
N GLY A 64 -8.39 -5.47 7.33
CA GLY A 64 -9.16 -4.71 8.31
C GLY A 64 -10.37 -3.98 7.72
N PRO A 65 -11.27 -3.47 8.57
CA PRO A 65 -12.53 -2.86 8.13
C PRO A 65 -12.35 -1.52 7.40
N ASP A 66 -11.29 -0.78 7.71
CA ASP A 66 -11.06 0.60 7.24
C ASP A 66 -10.23 0.68 5.94
N ILE A 67 -10.28 -0.36 5.11
CA ILE A 67 -9.61 -0.35 3.81
C ILE A 67 -10.16 0.75 2.91
N ARG A 68 -9.26 1.40 2.17
CA ARG A 68 -9.63 2.35 1.11
C ARG A 68 -9.60 1.64 -0.22
N TYR A 69 -10.69 1.70 -0.97
CA TYR A 69 -10.75 1.08 -2.28
C TYR A 69 -11.45 1.98 -3.29
N GLU A 70 -11.07 1.82 -4.55
CA GLU A 70 -11.63 2.53 -5.69
C GLU A 70 -11.99 1.54 -6.77
N VAL A 71 -13.09 1.79 -7.47
CA VAL A 71 -13.55 0.96 -8.58
C VAL A 71 -13.26 1.71 -9.87
N VAL A 72 -12.52 1.08 -10.78
CA VAL A 72 -12.17 1.70 -12.07
C VAL A 72 -13.32 1.55 -13.06
N THR A 73 -13.85 0.34 -13.21
CA THR A 73 -14.95 0.06 -14.14
C THR A 73 -16.11 -0.62 -13.44
N ARG A 74 -17.34 -0.39 -13.93
CA ARG A 74 -18.57 -0.99 -13.38
C ARG A 74 -19.39 -1.61 -14.50
N GLY A 75 -19.91 -2.82 -14.25
CA GLY A 75 -20.77 -3.53 -15.19
C GLY A 75 -20.03 -4.00 -16.44
N ASN A 76 -20.78 -4.10 -17.54
CA ASN A 76 -20.22 -4.53 -18.83
C ASN A 76 -19.58 -3.35 -19.54
N ILE A 77 -18.25 -3.41 -19.70
CA ILE A 77 -17.48 -2.40 -20.44
C ILE A 77 -17.04 -2.98 -21.79
N ALA A 78 -17.23 -2.20 -22.84
CA ALA A 78 -16.75 -2.54 -24.18
C ALA A 78 -15.22 -2.49 -24.24
N LEU A 79 -14.60 -3.40 -25.01
CA LEU A 79 -13.14 -3.54 -25.06
C LEU A 79 -12.43 -2.33 -25.69
N ASP A 80 -13.13 -1.52 -26.48
CA ASP A 80 -12.59 -0.34 -27.16
C ASP A 80 -12.49 0.92 -26.28
N ARG A 81 -12.85 0.84 -24.99
CA ARG A 81 -12.90 1.98 -24.06
C ARG A 81 -11.63 2.17 -23.20
N GLU A 82 -10.45 1.79 -23.71
CA GLU A 82 -9.19 1.94 -22.96
C GLU A 82 -8.94 3.38 -22.48
N GLY A 83 -9.24 4.38 -23.33
CA GLY A 83 -9.06 5.79 -22.99
C GLY A 83 -9.90 6.24 -21.79
N GLU A 84 -11.12 5.71 -21.65
CA GLU A 84 -12.00 6.00 -20.50
C GLU A 84 -11.45 5.38 -19.22
N ILE A 85 -10.96 4.13 -19.31
CA ILE A 85 -10.32 3.42 -18.19
C ILE A 85 -9.08 4.18 -17.73
N ALA A 86 -8.21 4.57 -18.68
CA ALA A 86 -6.99 5.28 -18.37
C ALA A 86 -7.27 6.65 -17.72
N LYS A 87 -8.27 7.38 -18.23
CA LYS A 87 -8.73 8.63 -17.62
C LYS A 87 -9.20 8.42 -16.19
N ARG A 88 -10.00 7.38 -15.93
CA ARG A 88 -10.50 7.07 -14.58
C ARG A 88 -9.37 6.70 -13.62
N VAL A 89 -8.38 5.92 -14.07
CA VAL A 89 -7.18 5.60 -13.27
C VAL A 89 -6.43 6.88 -12.89
N LYS A 90 -6.25 7.80 -13.84
CA LYS A 90 -5.60 9.08 -13.57
C LYS A 90 -6.33 9.89 -12.49
N GLU A 91 -7.64 10.02 -12.58
CA GLU A 91 -8.46 10.71 -11.57
C GLU A 91 -8.28 10.10 -10.17
N ILE A 92 -8.22 8.77 -10.08
CA ILE A 92 -7.98 8.06 -8.81
C ILE A 92 -6.58 8.37 -8.27
N VAL A 93 -5.55 8.32 -9.11
CA VAL A 93 -4.17 8.61 -8.68
C VAL A 93 -4.03 10.05 -8.19
N GLU A 94 -4.66 11.01 -8.86
CA GLU A 94 -4.66 12.42 -8.46
C GLU A 94 -5.39 12.64 -7.13
N ALA A 95 -6.53 11.97 -6.90
CA ALA A 95 -7.28 12.06 -5.65
C ALA A 95 -6.52 11.42 -4.46
N HIS A 96 -5.68 10.42 -4.73
CA HIS A 96 -4.94 9.66 -3.72
C HIS A 96 -3.43 9.86 -3.86
N HIS A 97 -2.98 11.09 -4.07
CA HIS A 97 -1.57 11.40 -4.31
C HIS A 97 -0.66 10.89 -3.17
N GLY A 98 0.40 10.16 -3.53
CA GLY A 98 1.37 9.58 -2.59
C GLY A 98 0.94 8.26 -1.95
N ALA A 99 -0.23 7.72 -2.32
CA ALA A 99 -0.68 6.39 -1.92
C ALA A 99 0.13 5.27 -2.57
N GLU A 100 0.17 4.11 -1.92
CA GLU A 100 0.54 2.86 -2.57
C GLU A 100 -0.71 2.23 -3.19
N PHE A 101 -0.64 1.80 -4.44
CA PHE A 101 -1.77 1.22 -5.15
C PHE A 101 -1.64 -0.29 -5.28
N ALA A 102 -2.69 -1.01 -4.88
CA ALA A 102 -2.80 -2.46 -5.04
C ALA A 102 -3.94 -2.79 -6.01
N VAL A 103 -3.60 -3.35 -7.17
CA VAL A 103 -4.55 -3.75 -8.20
C VAL A 103 -5.14 -5.10 -7.85
N ILE A 104 -6.46 -5.17 -7.81
CA ILE A 104 -7.23 -6.38 -7.67
C ILE A 104 -7.73 -6.78 -9.06
N PRO A 105 -7.34 -7.96 -9.57
CA PRO A 105 -7.66 -8.42 -10.92
C PRO A 105 -9.09 -8.92 -11.00
N SER A 106 -10.05 -8.01 -10.93
CA SER A 106 -11.47 -8.29 -11.07
C SER A 106 -11.96 -8.03 -12.49
N GLY A 107 -12.81 -8.91 -13.01
CA GLY A 107 -13.38 -8.80 -14.36
C GLY A 107 -12.50 -9.36 -15.46
N LEU A 108 -12.53 -8.73 -16.64
CA LEU A 108 -11.84 -9.21 -17.84
C LEU A 108 -10.33 -8.96 -17.73
N PRO A 109 -9.47 -9.94 -18.08
CA PRO A 109 -8.01 -9.79 -18.00
C PRO A 109 -7.47 -8.55 -18.72
N TYR A 110 -8.06 -8.22 -19.87
CA TYR A 110 -7.70 -7.03 -20.64
C TYR A 110 -7.87 -5.72 -19.85
N ILE A 111 -9.00 -5.54 -19.14
CA ILE A 111 -9.25 -4.35 -18.31
C ILE A 111 -8.19 -4.26 -17.20
N VAL A 112 -7.87 -5.38 -16.56
CA VAL A 112 -6.84 -5.45 -15.52
C VAL A 112 -5.48 -5.00 -16.07
N THR A 113 -5.12 -5.43 -17.28
CA THR A 113 -3.86 -5.04 -17.95
C THR A 113 -3.82 -3.53 -18.23
N VAL A 114 -4.91 -2.95 -18.74
CA VAL A 114 -4.99 -1.50 -18.99
C VAL A 114 -4.81 -0.73 -17.68
N VAL A 115 -5.54 -1.10 -16.62
CA VAL A 115 -5.42 -0.47 -15.30
C VAL A 115 -4.00 -0.54 -14.75
N TYR A 116 -3.39 -1.73 -14.79
CA TYR A 116 -2.04 -1.95 -14.29
C TYR A 116 -1.01 -1.08 -15.02
N ASN A 117 -1.05 -1.07 -16.36
CA ASN A 117 -0.09 -0.33 -17.18
C ASN A 117 -0.28 1.18 -17.06
N THR A 118 -1.51 1.67 -16.98
CA THR A 118 -1.77 3.09 -16.74
C THR A 118 -1.24 3.52 -15.36
N LEU A 119 -1.46 2.73 -14.31
CA LEU A 119 -0.91 3.02 -12.98
C LEU A 119 0.62 3.06 -13.01
N LEU A 120 1.26 2.09 -13.65
CA LEU A 120 2.71 2.05 -13.81
C LEU A 120 3.23 3.29 -14.54
N GLN A 121 2.60 3.70 -15.65
CA GLN A 121 3.00 4.89 -16.39
C GLN A 121 2.85 6.18 -15.58
N ILE A 122 1.75 6.35 -14.86
CA ILE A 122 1.49 7.59 -14.10
C ILE A 122 2.39 7.67 -12.87
N THR A 123 2.53 6.55 -12.14
CA THR A 123 3.26 6.55 -10.86
C THR A 123 4.75 6.25 -11.01
N SER A 124 5.18 5.79 -12.19
CA SER A 124 6.53 5.26 -12.45
C SER A 124 6.94 4.13 -11.49
N LYS A 125 5.97 3.43 -10.91
CA LYS A 125 6.16 2.33 -9.95
C LYS A 125 5.29 1.15 -10.32
N HIS A 126 5.80 -0.07 -10.16
CA HIS A 126 5.00 -1.28 -10.33
C HIS A 126 3.96 -1.37 -9.21
N PRO A 127 2.65 -1.30 -9.51
CA PRO A 127 1.64 -1.50 -8.48
C PRO A 127 1.66 -2.95 -7.99
N LEU A 128 1.21 -3.15 -6.76
CA LEU A 128 1.03 -4.49 -6.20
C LEU A 128 -0.12 -5.18 -6.94
N TYR A 129 0.04 -6.46 -7.24
CA TYR A 129 -0.99 -7.28 -7.85
C TYR A 129 -1.52 -8.27 -6.82
N LEU A 130 -2.80 -8.19 -6.48
CA LEU A 130 -3.42 -9.05 -5.46
C LEU A 130 -4.09 -10.26 -6.11
N GLN A 131 -3.43 -11.40 -6.08
CA GLN A 131 -3.99 -12.64 -6.59
C GLN A 131 -4.74 -13.39 -5.47
N LEU A 132 -6.01 -13.72 -5.69
CA LEU A 132 -6.73 -14.59 -4.76
C LEU A 132 -6.18 -16.02 -4.85
N ASP A 133 -5.62 -16.49 -3.74
CA ASP A 133 -5.35 -17.90 -3.50
C ASP A 133 -6.63 -18.55 -2.99
N ARG A 134 -7.25 -19.38 -3.84
CA ARG A 134 -8.51 -20.05 -3.53
C ARG A 134 -8.35 -21.17 -2.52
N GLU A 135 -7.17 -21.79 -2.43
CA GLU A 135 -6.91 -22.88 -1.49
C GLU A 135 -6.71 -22.33 -0.08
N ALA A 136 -5.94 -21.25 0.04
CA ALA A 136 -5.70 -20.58 1.32
C ALA A 136 -6.78 -19.55 1.70
N GLY A 137 -7.71 -19.23 0.79
CA GLY A 137 -8.79 -18.27 1.02
C GLY A 137 -8.30 -16.84 1.30
N ARG A 138 -7.18 -16.43 0.71
CA ARG A 138 -6.53 -15.13 0.96
C ARG A 138 -5.91 -14.53 -0.29
N TYR A 139 -5.70 -13.22 -0.31
CA TYR A 139 -4.95 -12.53 -1.35
C TYR A 139 -3.45 -12.63 -1.10
N ILE A 140 -2.71 -12.98 -2.14
CA ILE A 140 -1.26 -12.96 -2.18
C ILE A 140 -0.81 -11.72 -2.96
N GLU A 141 0.08 -10.94 -2.36
CA GLU A 141 0.69 -9.77 -3.00
C GLU A 141 1.81 -10.22 -3.93
N LYS A 142 1.74 -9.82 -5.21
CA LYS A 142 2.77 -10.06 -6.20
C LYS A 142 3.27 -8.74 -6.78
N THR A 143 4.59 -8.58 -6.89
CA THR A 143 5.17 -7.52 -7.72
C THR A 143 5.39 -8.08 -9.11
N LEU A 144 4.66 -7.58 -10.11
CA LEU A 144 4.85 -7.98 -11.51
C LEU A 144 5.99 -7.20 -12.19
N ASP A 145 7.02 -6.82 -11.45
CA ASP A 145 8.20 -6.16 -12.00
C ASP A 145 9.00 -7.18 -12.83
N PRO A 146 9.09 -7.02 -14.17
CA PRO A 146 9.79 -7.96 -15.02
C PRO A 146 11.25 -8.15 -14.61
N ARG A 147 11.89 -7.16 -13.99
CA ARG A 147 13.28 -7.25 -13.52
C ARG A 147 13.43 -8.22 -12.35
N LYS A 148 12.38 -8.38 -11.53
CA LYS A 148 12.35 -9.34 -10.43
C LYS A 148 12.05 -10.78 -10.87
N LEU A 149 11.62 -10.98 -12.12
CA LEU A 149 11.34 -12.29 -12.69
C LEU A 149 12.57 -12.94 -13.35
N ILE A 150 13.65 -12.18 -13.53
CA ILE A 150 14.89 -12.63 -14.21
C ILE A 150 16.01 -13.01 -13.20
N LEU A 151 15.76 -12.85 -11.90
CA LEU A 151 16.68 -13.21 -10.80
C LEU A 151 16.20 -14.47 -10.09
#